data_AF-A0A1J5DUC4-F1
#
_entry.id   AF-A0A1J5DUC4-F1
#
_cell.length_a   1.000
_cell.length_b   1.000
_cell.length_c   1.000
_cell.angle_alpha   90.00
_cell.angle_beta   90.00
_cell.angle_gamma   90.00
#
_symmetry.space_group_name_H-M   'P 1'
#
loop_
_entity.id
_entity.type
_entity.pdbx_description
1 polymer ?
#
loop_
_entity_poly.entity_id
_entity_poly.type
_entity_poly.pdbx_seq_one_letter_code
_entity_poly.pdbx_strand_id
1 'polypeptide(L)'
;MATPSIFVIRGDLTRLQADAIVYPTSCAQEGVGHLAQAMNQQVVGFKEVYGGPQEPRPGKLERRGDAYWLPLPENSSVKGVVVVATAYADAESIANATARSIQVALEALPVRESKRRIIAFPSLGTGAGGSKHDPMTLNVAQFEAAAAAIDGVEDVDVVMVGVTMTDQRRLLAARAEVRSRGEYSWLEPLRERDLLHTTEHDEEELTTALNRGECVLFLGSGLSIGAKLPNWNKLIEKLIEDVPQIREMLWERALRGLNETAVSVVKTVIDTLAENPRLNFDDYLDVAEWHEELSAEHGRNHLKHIIDLYGAEASSAHPPTVAHYLLMGLPLRIFVTTNYDHLIEHTLDGLSRSRQVIVRDKDVPKTGDFNVASVVKFHGHAAESEGTDAESGGIVLTRSDYRRFFERSPAKAALLRGLLLNHHFFFVGYSLEDTDFRHLHDEVVGMLRDAKRPAFAISLDKPAGATIPHLPGLQPILFEGESFETRVHEMWRWFDHLSEAAVGSPLTFLTKQETPRSLPNLDALHTELLAVGRRAESLLRDGALSTSEIATLEPIFELLGKLGWNPGVWTQMTGSGGRWSALWERMSELAAGEPPLRQRLLQQALSSCERKEQKTRLVALLKA
;
A
#
# COMPACT_ATOMS: atom_id res chain seq x y z
N MET A 1 6.84 13.48 -22.22
CA MET A 1 7.72 12.34 -21.84
C MET A 1 7.75 12.32 -20.33
N ALA A 2 7.41 11.20 -19.71
CA ALA A 2 7.21 11.15 -18.27
C ALA A 2 8.56 10.92 -17.56
N THR A 3 8.86 11.75 -16.56
CA THR A 3 10.13 11.75 -15.82
C THR A 3 10.30 10.50 -14.94
N PRO A 4 11.54 10.07 -14.64
CA PRO A 4 11.77 9.04 -13.62
C PRO A 4 11.27 9.50 -12.25
N SER A 5 11.00 8.53 -11.36
CA SER A 5 10.58 8.80 -9.98
C SER A 5 11.37 7.96 -8.97
N ILE A 6 11.65 8.54 -7.80
CA ILE A 6 12.14 7.80 -6.62
C ILE A 6 11.07 7.85 -5.52
N PHE A 7 10.31 6.76 -5.41
CA PHE A 7 9.25 6.61 -4.41
C PHE A 7 9.82 6.15 -3.07
N VAL A 8 9.19 6.59 -1.97
CA VAL A 8 9.53 6.13 -0.62
C VAL A 8 8.32 5.50 0.04
N ILE A 9 8.37 4.19 0.22
CA ILE A 9 7.29 3.44 0.85
C ILE A 9 7.75 2.81 2.16
N ARG A 10 6.80 2.56 3.06
CA ARG A 10 6.99 1.60 4.14
C ARG A 10 6.51 0.23 3.67
N GLY A 11 7.16 -0.86 4.09
CA GLY A 11 6.63 -2.21 3.87
C GLY A 11 7.66 -3.32 3.82
N ASP A 12 7.21 -4.49 3.38
CA ASP A 12 8.04 -5.65 3.09
C ASP A 12 8.43 -5.64 1.61
N LEU A 13 9.72 -5.44 1.35
CA LEU A 13 10.32 -5.43 0.01
C LEU A 13 9.95 -6.67 -0.81
N THR A 14 9.79 -7.83 -0.16
CA THR A 14 9.54 -9.12 -0.81
C THR A 14 8.09 -9.32 -1.23
N ARG A 15 7.19 -8.44 -0.79
CA ARG A 15 5.76 -8.45 -1.11
C ARG A 15 5.36 -7.35 -2.10
N LEU A 16 6.29 -6.51 -2.53
CA LEU A 16 6.05 -5.45 -3.49
C LEU A 16 6.03 -6.00 -4.91
N GLN A 17 5.07 -5.56 -5.73
CA GLN A 17 5.11 -5.76 -7.17
C GLN A 17 6.25 -4.92 -7.79
N ALA A 18 7.37 -5.56 -8.08
CA ALA A 18 8.53 -4.95 -8.73
C ALA A 18 9.09 -5.85 -9.85
N ASP A 19 9.78 -5.27 -10.84
CA ASP A 19 10.47 -6.07 -11.86
C ASP A 19 11.81 -6.62 -11.32
N ALA A 20 12.49 -5.85 -10.47
CA ALA A 20 13.73 -6.26 -9.81
C ALA A 20 13.74 -5.89 -8.32
N ILE A 21 14.31 -6.77 -7.50
CA ILE A 21 14.60 -6.52 -6.08
C ILE A 21 16.11 -6.47 -5.87
N VAL A 22 16.59 -5.46 -5.15
CA VAL A 22 17.99 -5.37 -4.73
C VAL A 22 18.18 -6.10 -3.41
N TYR A 23 19.07 -7.09 -3.41
CA TYR A 23 19.37 -7.95 -2.29
C TYR A 23 20.79 -7.69 -1.76
N PRO A 24 20.94 -6.93 -0.66
CA PRO A 24 22.24 -6.68 -0.05
C PRO A 24 22.78 -7.91 0.68
N THR A 25 24.08 -8.15 0.53
CA THR A 25 24.81 -9.21 1.22
C THR A 25 26.27 -8.82 1.49
N SER A 26 27.05 -9.70 2.10
CA SER A 26 28.51 -9.56 2.21
C SER A 26 29.21 -10.11 0.96
N CYS A 27 30.50 -9.84 0.78
CA CYS A 27 31.28 -10.47 -0.28
C CYS A 27 31.29 -12.01 -0.17
N ALA A 28 31.16 -12.54 1.07
CA ALA A 28 31.02 -13.97 1.33
C ALA A 28 29.61 -14.51 1.03
N GLN A 29 28.66 -13.64 0.70
CA GLN A 29 27.28 -13.99 0.32
C GLN A 29 26.57 -14.87 1.35
N GLU A 30 26.82 -14.62 2.62
CA GLU A 30 26.21 -15.35 3.72
C GLU A 30 24.71 -15.02 3.76
N GLY A 31 23.86 -16.03 3.66
CA GLY A 31 22.39 -15.90 3.62
C GLY A 31 21.79 -15.68 5.00
N VAL A 32 22.28 -14.69 5.74
CA VAL A 32 21.88 -14.38 7.12
C VAL A 32 21.11 -13.06 7.18
N GLY A 33 20.14 -13.00 8.10
CA GLY A 33 19.32 -11.80 8.35
C GLY A 33 17.86 -11.94 7.89
N HIS A 34 17.04 -10.96 8.29
CA HIS A 34 15.59 -11.01 8.04
C HIS A 34 15.23 -10.95 6.57
N LEU A 35 15.94 -10.14 5.78
CA LEU A 35 15.70 -10.06 4.34
C LEU A 35 16.03 -11.39 3.66
N ALA A 36 17.13 -12.06 4.02
CA ALA A 36 17.46 -13.39 3.51
C ALA A 36 16.36 -14.42 3.81
N GLN A 37 15.82 -14.39 5.03
CA GLN A 37 14.72 -15.27 5.41
C GLN A 37 13.42 -14.93 4.65
N ALA A 38 13.09 -13.65 4.49
CA ALA A 38 11.92 -13.19 3.77
C ALA A 38 12.00 -13.56 2.28
N MET A 39 13.14 -13.32 1.63
CA MET A 39 13.38 -13.68 0.22
C MET A 39 13.16 -15.19 0.00
N ASN A 40 13.71 -16.03 0.89
CA ASN A 40 13.54 -17.48 0.81
C ASN A 40 12.11 -17.98 1.08
N GLN A 41 11.30 -17.21 1.82
CA GLN A 41 9.92 -17.59 2.19
C GLN A 41 8.89 -17.05 1.22
N GLN A 42 9.14 -15.88 0.62
CA GLN A 42 8.12 -15.09 -0.06
C GLN A 42 8.40 -14.89 -1.55
N VAL A 43 9.67 -14.94 -1.98
CA VAL A 43 10.03 -14.78 -3.40
C VAL A 43 10.15 -16.15 -4.05
N VAL A 44 9.17 -16.48 -4.88
CA VAL A 44 9.10 -17.75 -5.62
C VAL A 44 10.36 -17.94 -6.46
N GLY A 45 11.01 -19.10 -6.30
CA GLY A 45 12.20 -19.48 -7.06
C GLY A 45 13.52 -18.96 -6.50
N PHE A 46 13.52 -18.02 -5.55
CA PHE A 46 14.75 -17.39 -5.07
C PHE A 46 15.69 -18.38 -4.37
N LYS A 47 15.15 -19.25 -3.50
CA LYS A 47 15.94 -20.22 -2.76
C LYS A 47 16.63 -21.22 -3.69
N GLU A 48 15.94 -21.61 -4.75
CA GLU A 48 16.41 -22.57 -5.75
C GLU A 48 17.52 -21.99 -6.62
N VAL A 49 17.44 -20.70 -6.99
CA VAL A 49 18.46 -20.06 -7.85
C VAL A 49 19.62 -19.44 -7.07
N TYR A 50 19.39 -18.91 -5.88
CA TYR A 50 20.44 -18.28 -5.06
C TYR A 50 21.24 -19.31 -4.24
N GLY A 51 20.61 -20.45 -3.94
CA GLY A 51 21.18 -21.55 -3.17
C GLY A 51 21.02 -21.39 -1.65
N GLY A 52 21.05 -22.52 -0.94
CA GLY A 52 21.01 -22.58 0.52
C GLY A 52 22.27 -22.00 1.21
N PRO A 53 22.31 -21.95 2.55
CA PRO A 53 23.46 -21.43 3.30
C PRO A 53 24.79 -22.19 3.07
N GLN A 54 24.75 -23.42 2.54
CA GLN A 54 25.91 -24.28 2.30
C GLN A 54 26.13 -24.64 0.83
N GLU A 55 25.40 -24.01 -0.10
CA GLU A 55 25.52 -24.28 -1.53
C GLU A 55 26.41 -23.24 -2.23
N PRO A 56 27.12 -23.61 -3.30
CA PRO A 56 27.93 -22.68 -4.07
C PRO A 56 27.06 -21.58 -4.70
N ARG A 57 27.50 -20.33 -4.54
CA ARG A 57 26.77 -19.14 -5.01
C ARG A 57 26.90 -18.95 -6.53
N PRO A 58 25.83 -18.51 -7.21
CA PRO A 58 25.81 -18.39 -8.68
C PRO A 58 26.71 -17.26 -9.23
N GLY A 59 26.98 -16.22 -8.43
CA GLY A 59 27.83 -15.09 -8.81
C GLY A 59 28.99 -14.87 -7.83
N LYS A 60 30.00 -14.12 -8.24
CA LYS A 60 31.13 -13.70 -7.39
C LYS A 60 31.00 -12.21 -7.05
N LEU A 61 31.21 -11.88 -5.77
CA LEU A 61 31.29 -10.52 -5.25
C LEU A 61 32.68 -10.36 -4.63
N GLU A 62 33.62 -9.77 -5.36
CA GLU A 62 35.02 -9.68 -4.91
C GLU A 62 35.23 -8.46 -4.00
N ARG A 63 34.51 -7.37 -4.28
CA ARG A 63 34.61 -6.09 -3.60
C ARG A 63 33.23 -5.57 -3.21
N ARG A 64 33.22 -4.63 -2.26
CA ARG A 64 32.02 -3.88 -1.90
C ARG A 64 31.58 -3.03 -3.11
N GLY A 65 30.28 -2.97 -3.35
CA GLY A 65 29.71 -2.33 -4.53
C GLY A 65 29.60 -3.23 -5.76
N ASP A 66 30.26 -4.40 -5.78
CA ASP A 66 30.02 -5.39 -6.83
C ASP A 66 28.56 -5.86 -6.76
N ALA A 67 27.94 -6.02 -7.93
CA ALA A 67 26.59 -6.55 -8.07
C ALA A 67 26.45 -7.43 -9.31
N TYR A 68 25.55 -8.41 -9.25
CA TYR A 68 25.22 -9.27 -10.38
C TYR A 68 23.71 -9.56 -10.44
N TRP A 69 23.24 -9.86 -11.66
CA TRP A 69 21.84 -10.23 -11.91
C TRP A 69 21.61 -11.72 -11.64
N LEU A 70 20.54 -12.02 -10.91
CA LEU A 70 20.06 -13.36 -10.66
C LEU A 70 18.64 -13.50 -11.23
N PRO A 71 18.46 -14.16 -12.38
CA PRO A 71 17.14 -14.35 -12.97
C PRO A 71 16.28 -15.27 -12.10
N LEU A 72 14.98 -14.94 -11.99
CA LEU A 72 13.99 -15.79 -11.33
C LEU A 72 13.13 -16.53 -12.36
N PRO A 73 12.49 -17.66 -11.98
CA PRO A 73 11.58 -18.39 -12.85
C PRO A 73 10.39 -17.54 -13.31
N GLU A 74 9.78 -17.90 -14.45
CA GLU A 74 8.68 -17.12 -15.06
C GLU A 74 7.43 -16.98 -14.19
N ASN A 75 7.18 -17.96 -13.31
CA ASN A 75 6.07 -17.94 -12.35
C ASN A 75 6.34 -17.05 -11.13
N SER A 76 7.54 -16.47 -11.01
CA SER A 76 7.84 -15.49 -9.97
C SER A 76 7.21 -14.14 -10.31
N SER A 77 6.71 -13.45 -9.29
CA SER A 77 6.14 -12.11 -9.43
C SER A 77 7.20 -11.06 -9.79
N VAL A 78 8.48 -11.35 -9.48
CA VAL A 78 9.66 -10.52 -9.75
C VAL A 78 10.50 -11.20 -10.83
N LYS A 79 11.06 -10.43 -11.77
CA LYS A 79 11.84 -10.99 -12.90
C LYS A 79 13.26 -11.39 -12.52
N GLY A 80 13.84 -10.75 -11.53
CA GLY A 80 15.10 -11.16 -10.96
C GLY A 80 15.54 -10.33 -9.76
N VAL A 81 16.66 -10.75 -9.20
CA VAL A 81 17.26 -10.16 -8.01
C VAL A 81 18.63 -9.61 -8.38
N VAL A 82 18.90 -8.37 -7.98
CA VAL A 82 20.25 -7.81 -8.05
C VAL A 82 20.94 -8.09 -6.73
N VAL A 83 21.87 -9.04 -6.72
CA VAL A 83 22.65 -9.37 -5.53
C VAL A 83 23.82 -8.40 -5.45
N VAL A 84 23.96 -7.67 -4.34
CA VAL A 84 24.96 -6.61 -4.19
C VAL A 84 25.72 -6.69 -2.86
N ALA A 85 27.04 -6.46 -2.90
CA ALA A 85 27.89 -6.49 -1.71
C ALA A 85 27.92 -5.14 -0.98
N THR A 86 27.26 -5.04 0.19
CA THR A 86 27.15 -3.79 0.97
C THR A 86 27.49 -3.91 2.45
N ALA A 87 27.99 -5.06 2.90
CA ALA A 87 28.36 -5.25 4.32
C ALA A 87 29.49 -4.31 4.75
N TYR A 88 29.32 -3.67 5.91
CA TYR A 88 30.24 -2.70 6.54
C TYR A 88 30.63 -1.53 5.63
N ALA A 89 29.76 -1.19 4.68
CA ALA A 89 29.98 -0.13 3.70
C ALA A 89 29.94 1.27 4.32
N ASP A 90 30.78 2.16 3.78
CA ASP A 90 30.71 3.61 3.95
C ASP A 90 29.79 4.23 2.88
N ALA A 91 29.62 5.55 2.94
CA ALA A 91 28.75 6.28 2.00
C ALA A 91 29.15 6.09 0.53
N GLU A 92 30.45 6.11 0.23
CA GLU A 92 30.97 5.91 -1.13
C GLU A 92 30.67 4.50 -1.65
N SER A 93 30.89 3.47 -0.81
CA SER A 93 30.55 2.10 -1.15
C SER A 93 29.05 1.91 -1.38
N ILE A 94 28.19 2.59 -0.61
CA ILE A 94 26.73 2.57 -0.80
C ILE A 94 26.32 3.28 -2.09
N ALA A 95 26.91 4.42 -2.41
CA ALA A 95 26.67 5.11 -3.68
C ALA A 95 27.02 4.22 -4.88
N ASN A 96 28.23 3.63 -4.86
CA ASN A 96 28.69 2.72 -5.90
C ASN A 96 27.79 1.48 -6.03
N ALA A 97 27.43 0.86 -4.90
CA ALA A 97 26.51 -0.27 -4.87
C ALA A 97 25.15 0.05 -5.49
N THR A 98 24.62 1.25 -5.20
CA THR A 98 23.31 1.69 -5.69
C THR A 98 23.34 1.90 -7.20
N ALA A 99 24.30 2.69 -7.69
CA ALA A 99 24.46 2.95 -9.12
C ALA A 99 24.69 1.65 -9.90
N ARG A 100 25.58 0.77 -9.40
CA ARG A 100 25.84 -0.52 -10.04
C ARG A 100 24.61 -1.42 -10.04
N SER A 101 23.81 -1.41 -8.97
CA SER A 101 22.60 -2.23 -8.90
C SER A 101 21.54 -1.79 -9.91
N ILE A 102 21.34 -0.47 -10.07
CA ILE A 102 20.45 0.09 -11.09
C ILE A 102 20.94 -0.30 -12.48
N GLN A 103 22.23 -0.10 -12.76
CA GLN A 103 22.83 -0.48 -14.05
C GLN A 103 22.59 -1.95 -14.38
N VAL A 104 22.90 -2.86 -13.45
CA VAL A 104 22.71 -4.31 -13.63
C VAL A 104 21.24 -4.66 -13.88
N ALA A 105 20.31 -4.03 -13.18
CA ALA A 105 18.88 -4.24 -13.42
C ALA A 105 18.45 -3.74 -14.81
N LEU A 106 18.90 -2.55 -15.23
CA LEU A 106 18.56 -1.97 -16.52
C LEU A 106 19.15 -2.76 -17.71
N GLU A 107 20.34 -3.34 -17.55
CA GLU A 107 20.98 -4.23 -18.54
C GLU A 107 20.20 -5.55 -18.69
N ALA A 108 19.61 -6.06 -17.61
CA ALA A 108 18.89 -7.33 -17.61
C ALA A 108 17.39 -7.20 -17.98
N LEU A 109 16.76 -6.07 -17.66
CA LEU A 109 15.33 -5.84 -17.88
C LEU A 109 15.08 -5.20 -19.25
N PRO A 110 14.23 -5.79 -20.10
CA PRO A 110 13.92 -5.24 -21.41
C PRO A 110 13.20 -3.89 -21.28
N VAL A 111 13.57 -2.94 -22.13
CA VAL A 111 12.84 -1.67 -22.32
C VAL A 111 11.43 -2.00 -22.83
N ARG A 112 10.40 -1.37 -22.26
CA ARG A 112 8.99 -1.60 -22.64
C ARG A 112 8.35 -0.27 -23.00
N GLU A 113 7.69 -0.20 -24.16
CA GLU A 113 7.08 1.04 -24.67
C GLU A 113 5.98 1.62 -23.75
N SER A 114 5.27 0.78 -22.98
CA SER A 114 4.12 1.19 -22.17
C SER A 114 4.21 0.81 -20.68
N LYS A 115 5.34 0.27 -20.22
CA LYS A 115 5.49 -0.18 -18.83
C LYS A 115 6.84 0.22 -18.25
N ARG A 116 6.80 1.02 -17.19
CA ARG A 116 7.98 1.36 -16.41
C ARG A 116 8.57 0.14 -15.71
N ARG A 117 9.89 0.09 -15.65
CA ARG A 117 10.68 -0.90 -14.92
C ARG A 117 10.79 -0.45 -13.47
N ILE A 118 10.30 -1.26 -12.55
CA ILE A 118 10.33 -0.94 -11.12
C ILE A 118 11.49 -1.67 -10.44
N ILE A 119 12.44 -0.91 -9.90
CA ILE A 119 13.60 -1.43 -9.16
C ILE A 119 13.44 -1.09 -7.68
N ALA A 120 13.27 -2.11 -6.84
CA ALA A 120 13.00 -1.93 -5.42
C ALA A 120 14.27 -2.12 -4.57
N PHE A 121 14.54 -1.16 -3.68
CA PHE A 121 15.70 -1.09 -2.82
C PHE A 121 15.32 -1.13 -1.33
N PRO A 122 16.03 -1.88 -0.49
CA PRO A 122 16.06 -1.62 0.95
C PRO A 122 17.02 -0.47 1.28
N SER A 123 17.01 0.02 2.52
CA SER A 123 18.08 0.89 3.04
C SER A 123 19.40 0.14 3.14
N LEU A 124 20.34 0.42 2.24
CA LEU A 124 21.60 -0.32 2.13
C LEU A 124 22.57 0.05 3.26
N GLY A 125 23.33 -0.93 3.76
CA GLY A 125 24.34 -0.73 4.82
C GLY A 125 23.78 -0.50 6.23
N THR A 126 22.45 -0.44 6.39
CA THR A 126 21.76 -0.27 7.68
C THR A 126 21.42 -1.61 8.36
N GLY A 127 20.99 -1.58 9.62
CA GLY A 127 20.57 -2.77 10.37
C GLY A 127 21.70 -3.79 10.60
N ALA A 128 21.50 -5.04 10.14
CA ALA A 128 22.50 -6.10 10.23
C ALA A 128 23.69 -5.93 9.25
N GLY A 129 23.66 -4.92 8.38
CA GLY A 129 24.75 -4.60 7.45
C GLY A 129 26.05 -4.16 8.14
N GLY A 130 26.01 -3.86 9.45
CA GLY A 130 27.20 -3.67 10.27
C GLY A 130 27.95 -2.35 10.06
N SER A 131 27.42 -1.41 9.27
CA SER A 131 28.04 -0.09 9.12
C SER A 131 28.10 0.64 10.46
N LYS A 132 29.24 1.29 10.72
CA LYS A 132 29.42 2.18 11.89
C LYS A 132 28.99 3.62 11.58
N HIS A 133 28.64 3.91 10.33
CA HIS A 133 28.23 5.24 9.89
C HIS A 133 26.78 5.54 10.28
N ASP A 134 26.48 6.83 10.36
CA ASP A 134 25.13 7.29 10.62
C ASP A 134 24.19 6.87 9.47
N PRO A 135 23.03 6.25 9.77
CA PRO A 135 22.07 5.82 8.75
C PRO A 135 21.58 6.92 7.81
N MET A 136 21.54 8.19 8.26
CA MET A 136 21.16 9.30 7.39
C MET A 136 22.20 9.51 6.28
N THR A 137 23.49 9.51 6.63
CA THR A 137 24.58 9.68 5.66
C THR A 137 24.56 8.59 4.59
N LEU A 138 24.29 7.34 4.97
CA LEU A 138 24.20 6.22 4.02
C LEU A 138 22.98 6.37 3.09
N ASN A 139 21.82 6.72 3.65
CA ASN A 139 20.62 6.93 2.85
C ASN A 139 20.77 8.11 1.89
N VAL A 140 21.38 9.22 2.30
CA VAL A 140 21.65 10.38 1.44
C VAL A 140 22.52 9.97 0.24
N ALA A 141 23.60 9.24 0.49
CA ALA A 141 24.46 8.71 -0.58
C ALA A 141 23.71 7.72 -1.51
N GLN A 142 22.82 6.89 -0.96
CA GLN A 142 21.97 6.01 -1.74
C GLN A 142 20.98 6.79 -2.64
N PHE A 143 20.34 7.85 -2.13
CA PHE A 143 19.42 8.67 -2.93
C PHE A 143 20.13 9.45 -4.03
N GLU A 144 21.29 10.04 -3.74
CA GLU A 144 22.10 10.76 -4.74
C GLU A 144 22.52 9.84 -5.87
N ALA A 145 23.04 8.65 -5.54
CA ALA A 145 23.46 7.68 -6.53
C ALA A 145 22.28 7.13 -7.33
N ALA A 146 21.12 6.92 -6.70
CA ALA A 146 19.91 6.52 -7.41
C ALA A 146 19.42 7.60 -8.37
N ALA A 147 19.38 8.86 -7.94
CA ALA A 147 18.99 10.00 -8.77
C ALA A 147 19.93 10.16 -9.97
N ALA A 148 21.25 10.14 -9.73
CA ALA A 148 22.25 10.22 -10.79
C ALA A 148 22.14 9.07 -11.80
N ALA A 149 21.83 7.86 -11.34
CA ALA A 149 21.78 6.67 -12.19
C ALA A 149 20.53 6.58 -13.08
N ILE A 150 19.43 7.23 -12.68
CA ILE A 150 18.18 7.23 -13.47
C ILE A 150 17.89 8.57 -14.14
N ASP A 151 18.73 9.59 -13.94
CA ASP A 151 18.59 10.88 -14.60
C ASP A 151 18.61 10.71 -16.12
N GLY A 152 17.58 11.20 -16.80
CA GLY A 152 17.39 11.04 -18.24
C GLY A 152 16.91 9.66 -18.71
N VAL A 153 16.55 8.73 -17.80
CA VAL A 153 15.97 7.43 -18.13
C VAL A 153 14.44 7.49 -17.97
N GLU A 154 13.69 7.36 -19.06
CA GLU A 154 12.24 7.67 -19.08
C GLU A 154 11.32 6.56 -18.55
N ASP A 155 11.80 5.31 -18.51
CA ASP A 155 10.98 4.12 -18.25
C ASP A 155 11.44 3.35 -17.00
N VAL A 156 12.00 4.04 -16.00
CA VAL A 156 12.44 3.45 -14.74
C VAL A 156 11.91 4.21 -13.54
N ASP A 157 11.43 3.46 -12.55
CA ASP A 157 11.12 3.97 -11.22
C ASP A 157 11.94 3.21 -10.18
N VAL A 158 12.50 3.95 -9.23
CA VAL A 158 13.18 3.38 -8.07
C VAL A 158 12.27 3.48 -6.87
N VAL A 159 12.12 2.38 -6.13
CA VAL A 159 11.28 2.35 -4.92
C VAL A 159 12.16 2.05 -3.72
N MET A 160 12.33 3.03 -2.85
CA MET A 160 13.05 2.88 -1.58
C MET A 160 12.06 2.38 -0.51
N VAL A 161 12.32 1.20 0.02
CA VAL A 161 11.44 0.50 0.96
C VAL A 161 12.03 0.54 2.38
N GLY A 162 11.38 1.30 3.25
CA GLY A 162 11.64 1.28 4.69
C GLY A 162 10.82 0.20 5.39
N VAL A 163 11.45 -0.67 6.18
CA VAL A 163 10.71 -1.72 6.90
C VAL A 163 9.89 -1.13 8.05
N THR A 164 10.47 -0.17 8.77
CA THR A 164 9.84 0.51 9.90
C THR A 164 9.41 1.94 9.56
N MET A 165 8.54 2.53 10.40
CA MET A 165 8.22 3.97 10.30
C MET A 165 9.45 4.85 10.41
N THR A 166 10.41 4.47 11.27
CA THR A 166 11.65 5.20 11.46
C THR A 166 12.50 5.16 10.20
N ASP A 167 12.59 4.02 9.53
CA ASP A 167 13.35 3.88 8.29
C ASP A 167 12.70 4.66 7.14
N GLN A 168 11.37 4.58 7.02
CA GLN A 168 10.63 5.39 6.05
C GLN A 168 10.90 6.90 6.26
N ARG A 169 10.82 7.40 7.50
CA ARG A 169 11.11 8.81 7.80
C ARG A 169 12.55 9.21 7.48
N ARG A 170 13.52 8.33 7.74
CA ARG A 170 14.93 8.57 7.35
C ARG A 170 15.10 8.62 5.84
N LEU A 171 14.44 7.74 5.11
CA LEU A 171 14.45 7.74 3.64
C LEU A 171 13.82 9.03 3.09
N LEU A 172 12.66 9.44 3.62
CA LEU A 172 12.02 10.71 3.25
C LEU A 172 12.92 11.91 3.57
N ALA A 173 13.58 11.92 4.73
CA ALA A 173 14.52 12.98 5.10
C ALA A 173 15.73 13.02 4.16
N ALA A 174 16.30 11.86 3.80
CA ALA A 174 17.40 11.77 2.85
C ALA A 174 16.99 12.28 1.46
N ARG A 175 15.80 11.88 0.97
CA ARG A 175 15.23 12.41 -0.28
C ARG A 175 15.09 13.93 -0.24
N ALA A 176 14.55 14.48 0.86
CA ALA A 176 14.39 15.92 1.03
C ALA A 176 15.73 16.67 1.06
N GLU A 177 16.78 16.07 1.64
CA GLU A 177 18.13 16.64 1.61
C GLU A 177 18.70 16.69 0.19
N VAL A 178 18.64 15.58 -0.56
CA VAL A 178 19.09 15.52 -1.96
C VAL A 178 18.33 16.52 -2.83
N ARG A 179 17.00 16.58 -2.65
CA ARG A 179 16.14 17.57 -3.31
C ARG A 179 16.59 19.00 -3.02
N SER A 180 16.94 19.33 -1.77
CA SER A 180 17.34 20.70 -1.38
C SER A 180 18.61 21.21 -2.07
N ARG A 181 19.41 20.33 -2.68
CA ARG A 181 20.59 20.71 -3.47
C ARG A 181 20.23 21.26 -4.85
N GLY A 182 19.01 21.00 -5.34
CA GLY A 182 18.50 21.55 -6.59
C GLY A 182 19.13 20.97 -7.85
N GLU A 183 19.82 19.83 -7.75
CA GLU A 183 20.49 19.18 -8.89
C GLU A 183 19.51 18.47 -9.84
N TYR A 184 18.40 17.94 -9.31
CA TYR A 184 17.44 17.12 -10.06
C TYR A 184 16.03 17.73 -10.01
N SER A 185 15.66 18.47 -11.05
CA SER A 185 14.34 19.15 -11.09
C SER A 185 13.13 18.22 -11.03
N TRP A 186 13.27 16.95 -11.42
CA TRP A 186 12.20 15.96 -11.42
C TRP A 186 11.97 15.30 -10.05
N LEU A 187 12.91 15.46 -9.10
CA LEU A 187 12.74 15.06 -7.70
C LEU A 187 11.87 16.06 -6.90
N GLU A 188 11.53 17.21 -7.49
CA GLU A 188 10.64 18.19 -6.86
C GLU A 188 9.23 17.60 -6.67
N PRO A 189 8.50 18.03 -5.61
CA PRO A 189 7.10 17.67 -5.43
C PRO A 189 6.28 18.02 -6.66
N LEU A 190 5.20 17.27 -6.87
CA LEU A 190 4.17 17.68 -7.83
C LEU A 190 3.70 19.09 -7.50
N ARG A 191 3.61 19.92 -8.53
CA ARG A 191 3.10 21.29 -8.40
C ARG A 191 1.61 21.29 -8.73
N GLU A 192 0.88 22.26 -8.21
CA GLU A 192 -0.57 22.44 -8.48
C GLU A 192 -0.88 22.43 -9.99
N ARG A 193 -0.01 23.01 -10.82
CA ARG A 193 -0.16 23.00 -12.28
C ARG A 193 -0.16 21.60 -12.91
N ASP A 194 0.34 20.59 -12.21
CA ASP A 194 0.37 19.20 -12.69
C ASP A 194 -0.99 18.49 -12.41
N LEU A 195 -1.90 19.16 -11.70
CA LEU A 195 -3.26 18.75 -11.37
C LEU A 195 -4.27 19.63 -12.10
N LEU A 196 -5.35 19.04 -12.62
CA LEU A 196 -6.32 19.78 -13.44
C LEU A 196 -7.36 20.54 -12.58
N HIS A 197 -7.65 20.09 -11.36
CA HIS A 197 -8.79 20.59 -10.56
C HIS A 197 -8.63 20.49 -9.03
N THR A 198 -7.40 20.43 -8.52
CA THR A 198 -7.14 20.42 -7.07
C THR A 198 -6.61 21.77 -6.65
N THR A 199 -7.17 22.39 -5.60
CA THR A 199 -6.60 23.61 -5.01
C THR A 199 -5.61 23.27 -3.90
N GLU A 200 -4.67 24.17 -3.60
CA GLU A 200 -3.82 24.05 -2.39
C GLU A 200 -4.66 23.81 -1.12
N HIS A 201 -5.84 24.43 -1.05
CA HIS A 201 -6.78 24.26 0.06
C HIS A 201 -7.33 22.83 0.19
N ASP A 202 -7.66 22.18 -0.92
CA ASP A 202 -8.21 20.81 -0.94
C ASP A 202 -7.18 19.80 -0.43
N GLU A 203 -5.92 19.96 -0.85
CA GLU A 203 -4.83 19.08 -0.41
C GLU A 203 -4.47 19.31 1.07
N GLU A 204 -4.43 20.57 1.52
CA GLU A 204 -4.25 20.90 2.94
C GLU A 204 -5.38 20.35 3.80
N GLU A 205 -6.64 20.43 3.34
CA GLU A 205 -7.79 19.90 4.04
C GLU A 205 -7.73 18.37 4.15
N LEU A 206 -7.44 17.67 3.04
CA LEU A 206 -7.26 16.22 3.03
C LEU A 206 -6.11 15.79 3.95
N THR A 207 -4.96 16.46 3.87
CA THR A 207 -3.79 16.17 4.72
C THR A 207 -4.11 16.41 6.19
N THR A 208 -4.85 17.47 6.50
CA THR A 208 -5.31 17.76 7.86
C THR A 208 -6.27 16.68 8.36
N ALA A 209 -7.24 16.26 7.53
CA ALA A 209 -8.18 15.20 7.86
C ALA A 209 -7.47 13.86 8.11
N LEU A 210 -6.47 13.51 7.28
CA LEU A 210 -5.62 12.34 7.45
C LEU A 210 -4.88 12.39 8.79
N ASN A 211 -4.23 13.51 9.11
CA ASN A 211 -3.46 13.68 10.34
C ASN A 211 -4.32 13.64 11.61
N ARG A 212 -5.60 14.06 11.51
CA ARG A 212 -6.58 13.97 12.61
C ARG A 212 -7.25 12.61 12.73
N GLY A 213 -7.02 11.69 11.77
CA GLY A 213 -7.72 10.41 11.72
C GLY A 213 -9.21 10.55 11.37
N GLU A 214 -9.59 11.67 10.76
CA GLU A 214 -10.97 12.00 10.36
C GLU A 214 -11.24 11.66 8.89
N CYS A 215 -10.41 10.82 8.27
CA CYS A 215 -10.52 10.40 6.88
C CYS A 215 -10.80 8.89 6.78
N VAL A 216 -11.65 8.53 5.83
CA VAL A 216 -11.95 7.15 5.44
C VAL A 216 -11.56 6.98 3.98
N LEU A 217 -10.77 5.94 3.70
CA LEU A 217 -10.38 5.60 2.33
C LEU A 217 -11.34 4.58 1.76
N PHE A 218 -11.95 4.91 0.62
CA PHE A 218 -12.89 4.06 -0.11
C PHE A 218 -12.22 3.60 -1.41
N LEU A 219 -12.03 2.28 -1.56
CA LEU A 219 -11.25 1.67 -2.63
C LEU A 219 -12.11 0.84 -3.58
N GLY A 220 -12.05 1.20 -4.86
CA GLY A 220 -12.65 0.49 -5.97
C GLY A 220 -11.68 -0.44 -6.69
N SER A 221 -12.20 -1.17 -7.67
CA SER A 221 -11.47 -2.24 -8.38
C SER A 221 -10.32 -1.70 -9.25
N GLY A 222 -10.36 -0.41 -9.61
CA GLY A 222 -9.32 0.25 -10.38
C GLY A 222 -7.93 0.20 -9.72
N LEU A 223 -7.86 0.15 -8.38
CA LEU A 223 -6.58 0.02 -7.68
C LEU A 223 -5.93 -1.36 -7.90
N SER A 224 -6.75 -2.41 -8.01
CA SER A 224 -6.32 -3.81 -8.17
C SER A 224 -5.85 -4.13 -9.60
N ILE A 225 -6.22 -3.33 -10.61
CA ILE A 225 -5.82 -3.52 -12.01
C ILE A 225 -4.29 -3.50 -12.17
N GLY A 226 -3.61 -2.59 -11.47
CA GLY A 226 -2.14 -2.51 -11.50
C GLY A 226 -1.46 -3.78 -10.98
N ALA A 227 -2.09 -4.47 -10.02
CA ALA A 227 -1.61 -5.75 -9.49
C ALA A 227 -1.77 -6.90 -10.50
N LYS A 228 -2.43 -6.66 -11.65
CA LYS A 228 -2.81 -7.62 -12.70
C LYS A 228 -4.00 -8.53 -12.32
N LEU A 229 -4.73 -8.18 -11.27
CA LEU A 229 -6.03 -8.82 -11.02
C LEU A 229 -7.03 -8.40 -12.10
N PRO A 230 -7.99 -9.28 -12.45
CA PRO A 230 -9.00 -8.96 -13.45
C PRO A 230 -9.87 -7.79 -13.01
N ASN A 231 -10.39 -7.04 -13.97
CA ASN A 231 -11.45 -6.07 -13.74
C ASN A 231 -12.82 -6.73 -13.92
N TRP A 232 -13.89 -5.97 -13.70
CA TRP A 232 -15.26 -6.43 -13.87
C TRP A 232 -15.51 -7.02 -15.27
N ASN A 233 -15.00 -6.39 -16.33
CA ASN A 233 -15.18 -6.88 -17.71
C ASN A 233 -14.71 -8.32 -17.86
N LYS A 234 -13.54 -8.65 -17.32
CA LYS A 234 -13.00 -10.02 -17.36
C LYS A 234 -13.81 -11.01 -16.52
N LEU A 235 -14.34 -10.58 -15.38
CA LEU A 235 -15.26 -11.43 -14.59
C LEU A 235 -16.52 -11.72 -15.40
N ILE A 236 -17.14 -10.70 -15.98
CA ILE A 236 -18.34 -10.83 -16.81
C ILE A 236 -18.09 -11.69 -18.06
N GLU A 237 -16.94 -11.53 -18.73
CA GLU A 237 -16.53 -12.40 -19.83
C GLU A 237 -16.49 -13.87 -19.41
N LYS A 238 -15.96 -14.18 -18.21
CA LYS A 238 -15.96 -15.53 -17.66
C LYS A 238 -17.36 -16.07 -17.40
N LEU A 239 -18.30 -15.22 -16.96
CA LEU A 239 -19.70 -15.62 -16.77
C LEU A 239 -20.38 -15.93 -18.11
N ILE A 240 -20.13 -15.12 -19.14
CA ILE A 240 -20.65 -15.35 -20.50
C ILE A 240 -20.05 -16.62 -21.10
N GLU A 241 -18.76 -16.89 -20.88
CA GLU A 241 -18.10 -18.13 -21.31
C GLU A 241 -18.71 -19.37 -20.63
N ASP A 242 -19.04 -19.27 -19.34
CA ASP A 242 -19.65 -20.35 -18.56
C ASP A 242 -21.09 -20.64 -19.00
N VAL A 243 -21.85 -19.60 -19.38
CA VAL A 243 -23.24 -19.71 -19.89
C VAL A 243 -23.37 -18.98 -21.24
N PRO A 244 -23.02 -19.64 -22.36
CA PRO A 244 -23.01 -19.01 -23.69
C PRO A 244 -24.36 -18.43 -24.14
N GLN A 245 -25.48 -18.93 -23.60
CA GLN A 245 -26.83 -18.42 -23.88
C GLN A 245 -26.99 -16.93 -23.54
N ILE A 246 -26.23 -16.44 -22.57
CA ILE A 246 -26.22 -15.02 -22.18
C ILE A 246 -25.83 -14.13 -23.36
N ARG A 247 -24.93 -14.60 -24.23
CA ARG A 247 -24.48 -13.85 -25.42
C ARG A 247 -25.65 -13.56 -26.36
N GLU A 248 -26.52 -14.55 -26.58
CA GLU A 248 -27.72 -14.38 -27.41
C GLU A 248 -28.69 -13.37 -26.77
N MET A 249 -28.89 -13.45 -25.45
CA MET A 249 -29.76 -12.51 -24.72
C MET A 249 -29.26 -11.06 -24.79
N LEU A 250 -27.94 -10.86 -24.68
CA LEU A 250 -27.30 -9.55 -24.85
C LEU A 250 -27.55 -8.99 -26.26
N TRP A 251 -27.40 -9.82 -27.29
CA TRP A 251 -27.66 -9.41 -28.67
C TRP A 251 -29.13 -9.12 -28.94
N GLU A 252 -30.04 -9.98 -28.48
CA GLU A 252 -31.47 -9.74 -28.57
C GLU A 252 -31.85 -8.38 -27.96
N ARG A 253 -31.27 -8.04 -26.79
CA ARG A 253 -31.48 -6.76 -26.12
C ARG A 253 -30.90 -5.59 -26.92
N ALA A 254 -29.66 -5.69 -27.40
CA ALA A 254 -29.00 -4.64 -28.19
C ALA A 254 -29.74 -4.33 -29.50
N LEU A 255 -30.41 -5.35 -30.06
CA LEU A 255 -31.21 -5.22 -31.28
C LEU A 255 -32.63 -4.69 -31.03
N ARG A 256 -33.09 -4.58 -29.78
CA ARG A 256 -34.44 -4.08 -29.47
C ARG A 256 -34.59 -2.63 -29.94
N GLY A 257 -35.67 -2.37 -30.68
CA GLY A 257 -35.99 -1.03 -31.18
C GLY A 257 -35.36 -0.69 -32.53
N LEU A 258 -34.54 -1.58 -33.11
CA LEU A 258 -34.06 -1.45 -34.49
C LEU A 258 -35.09 -1.98 -35.50
N ASN A 259 -35.07 -1.47 -36.73
CA ASN A 259 -35.89 -2.00 -37.82
C ASN A 259 -35.28 -3.27 -38.43
N GLU A 260 -36.07 -4.06 -39.18
CA GLU A 260 -35.64 -5.35 -39.72
C GLU A 260 -34.37 -5.27 -40.59
N THR A 261 -34.22 -4.20 -41.37
CA THR A 261 -33.04 -3.98 -42.22
C THR A 261 -31.77 -3.72 -41.39
N ALA A 262 -31.88 -2.91 -40.33
CA ALA A 262 -30.78 -2.66 -39.42
C ALA A 262 -30.38 -3.94 -38.66
N VAL A 263 -31.37 -4.72 -38.21
CA VAL A 263 -31.12 -6.01 -37.56
C VAL A 263 -30.39 -6.97 -38.49
N SER A 264 -30.79 -7.09 -39.77
CA SER A 264 -30.13 -8.01 -40.70
C SER A 264 -28.67 -7.63 -40.97
N VAL A 265 -28.38 -6.33 -41.11
CA VAL A 265 -27.01 -5.82 -41.30
C VAL A 265 -26.15 -6.08 -40.07
N VAL A 266 -26.68 -5.77 -38.89
CA VAL A 266 -25.96 -5.98 -37.62
C VAL A 266 -25.69 -7.47 -37.39
N LYS A 267 -26.66 -8.36 -37.62
CA LYS A 267 -26.45 -9.82 -37.52
C LYS A 267 -25.35 -10.33 -38.44
N THR A 268 -25.30 -9.88 -39.69
CA THR A 268 -24.22 -10.28 -40.63
C THR A 268 -22.84 -9.83 -40.13
N VAL A 269 -22.74 -8.63 -39.53
CA VAL A 269 -21.50 -8.13 -38.93
C VAL A 269 -21.13 -8.93 -37.67
N ILE A 270 -22.10 -9.25 -36.82
CA ILE A 270 -21.91 -10.05 -35.59
C ILE A 270 -21.36 -11.44 -35.92
N ASP A 271 -22.00 -12.14 -36.85
CA ASP A 271 -21.60 -13.49 -37.29
C ASP A 271 -20.17 -13.52 -37.84
N THR A 272 -19.67 -12.37 -38.30
CA THR A 272 -18.31 -12.21 -38.84
C THR A 272 -17.27 -11.87 -37.76
N LEU A 273 -17.65 -11.14 -36.70
CA LEU A 273 -16.71 -10.62 -35.69
C LEU A 273 -16.63 -11.46 -34.41
N ALA A 274 -17.67 -12.23 -34.07
CA ALA A 274 -17.76 -13.01 -32.82
C ALA A 274 -17.50 -12.21 -31.52
N GLU A 275 -17.59 -10.88 -31.56
CA GLU A 275 -17.40 -9.98 -30.42
C GLU A 275 -18.69 -9.85 -29.60
N ASN A 276 -18.59 -9.50 -28.31
CA ASN A 276 -19.74 -9.12 -27.49
C ASN A 276 -20.13 -7.66 -27.79
N PRO A 277 -21.41 -7.26 -27.60
CA PRO A 277 -21.76 -5.84 -27.66
C PRO A 277 -20.97 -5.05 -26.60
N ARG A 278 -20.76 -3.75 -26.84
CA ARG A 278 -20.22 -2.88 -25.79
C ARG A 278 -21.17 -2.89 -24.60
N LEU A 279 -20.73 -3.50 -23.51
CA LEU A 279 -21.48 -3.61 -22.28
C LEU A 279 -21.35 -2.34 -21.45
N ASN A 280 -22.45 -1.89 -20.87
CA ASN A 280 -22.43 -0.98 -19.74
C ASN A 280 -22.64 -1.77 -18.43
N PHE A 281 -22.61 -1.08 -17.29
CA PHE A 281 -22.79 -1.74 -15.99
C PHE A 281 -24.18 -2.33 -15.79
N ASP A 282 -25.25 -1.72 -16.29
CA ASP A 282 -26.57 -2.31 -16.23
C ASP A 282 -26.58 -3.68 -16.93
N ASP A 283 -25.86 -3.79 -18.04
CA ASP A 283 -25.65 -5.06 -18.72
C ASP A 283 -24.77 -6.02 -17.90
N TYR A 284 -23.78 -5.52 -17.14
CA TYR A 284 -22.99 -6.37 -16.22
C TYR A 284 -23.83 -6.99 -15.10
N LEU A 285 -24.69 -6.17 -14.47
CA LEU A 285 -25.60 -6.66 -13.44
C LEU A 285 -26.62 -7.66 -14.00
N ASP A 286 -27.09 -7.42 -15.22
CA ASP A 286 -28.03 -8.32 -15.89
C ASP A 286 -27.35 -9.63 -16.31
N VAL A 287 -26.10 -9.58 -16.79
CA VAL A 287 -25.30 -10.80 -17.08
C VAL A 287 -25.11 -11.62 -15.82
N ALA A 288 -24.75 -10.98 -14.71
CA ALA A 288 -24.65 -11.67 -13.44
C ALA A 288 -26.00 -12.27 -13.01
N GLU A 289 -27.11 -11.52 -13.08
CA GLU A 289 -28.44 -12.05 -12.75
C GLU A 289 -28.80 -13.26 -13.65
N TRP A 290 -28.62 -13.16 -14.97
CA TRP A 290 -28.90 -14.25 -15.89
C TRP A 290 -28.00 -15.46 -15.68
N HIS A 291 -26.73 -15.25 -15.33
CA HIS A 291 -25.84 -16.37 -14.99
C HIS A 291 -26.31 -17.09 -13.72
N GLU A 292 -26.77 -16.35 -12.70
CA GLU A 292 -27.39 -16.96 -11.51
C GLU A 292 -28.65 -17.76 -11.85
N GLU A 293 -29.52 -17.21 -12.70
CA GLU A 293 -30.78 -17.84 -13.13
C GLU A 293 -30.58 -19.06 -14.03
N LEU A 294 -29.60 -19.03 -14.93
CA LEU A 294 -29.38 -20.04 -15.98
C LEU A 294 -28.32 -21.09 -15.60
N SER A 295 -27.47 -20.83 -14.60
CA SER A 295 -26.45 -21.78 -14.17
C SER A 295 -27.09 -23.04 -13.58
N ALA A 296 -26.60 -24.21 -14.01
CA ALA A 296 -27.06 -25.52 -13.55
C ALA A 296 -26.95 -25.70 -12.01
N GLU A 297 -26.07 -24.95 -11.36
CA GLU A 297 -25.79 -25.05 -9.92
C GLU A 297 -26.41 -23.93 -9.06
N HIS A 298 -27.32 -23.10 -9.60
CA HIS A 298 -28.06 -22.04 -8.87
C HIS A 298 -27.16 -21.16 -7.96
N GLY A 299 -26.35 -20.28 -8.55
CA GLY A 299 -25.56 -19.27 -7.82
C GLY A 299 -24.19 -19.70 -7.29
N ARG A 300 -23.86 -21.01 -7.25
CA ARG A 300 -22.54 -21.49 -6.80
C ARG A 300 -21.39 -21.19 -7.78
N ASN A 301 -21.68 -21.06 -9.08
CA ASN A 301 -20.65 -20.82 -10.09
C ASN A 301 -20.01 -19.42 -9.99
N HIS A 302 -20.77 -18.37 -9.64
CA HIS A 302 -20.22 -17.03 -9.43
C HIS A 302 -19.14 -17.02 -8.35
N LEU A 303 -19.43 -17.67 -7.21
CA LEU A 303 -18.51 -17.77 -6.08
C LEU A 303 -17.21 -18.43 -6.50
N LYS A 304 -17.30 -19.52 -7.27
CA LYS A 304 -16.13 -20.21 -7.81
C LYS A 304 -15.28 -19.29 -8.69
N HIS A 305 -15.88 -18.59 -9.66
CA HIS A 305 -15.14 -17.65 -10.51
C HIS A 305 -14.51 -16.52 -9.70
N ILE A 306 -15.19 -16.01 -8.66
CA ILE A 306 -14.64 -14.97 -7.78
C ILE A 306 -13.47 -15.49 -6.95
N ILE A 307 -13.57 -16.69 -6.38
CA ILE A 307 -12.49 -17.33 -5.62
C ILE A 307 -11.28 -17.58 -6.54
N ASP A 308 -11.51 -18.12 -7.72
CA ASP A 308 -10.44 -18.43 -8.69
C ASP A 308 -9.70 -17.17 -9.16
N LEU A 309 -10.43 -16.06 -9.35
CA LEU A 309 -9.87 -14.81 -9.88
C LEU A 309 -9.32 -13.88 -8.80
N TYR A 310 -9.89 -13.88 -7.59
CA TYR A 310 -9.61 -12.88 -6.54
C TYR A 310 -9.24 -13.48 -5.17
N GLY A 311 -9.32 -14.81 -5.02
CA GLY A 311 -9.03 -15.50 -3.77
C GLY A 311 -7.58 -15.36 -3.30
N ALA A 312 -7.28 -16.02 -2.18
CA ALA A 312 -5.97 -15.92 -1.53
C ALA A 312 -4.81 -16.37 -2.44
N GLU A 313 -5.01 -17.42 -3.25
CA GLU A 313 -3.99 -17.90 -4.19
C GLU A 313 -3.72 -16.86 -5.30
N ALA A 314 -4.78 -16.36 -5.95
CA ALA A 314 -4.67 -15.34 -6.99
C ALA A 314 -4.04 -14.04 -6.45
N SER A 315 -4.44 -13.60 -5.26
CA SER A 315 -3.90 -12.41 -4.58
C SER A 315 -2.47 -12.61 -4.07
N SER A 316 -2.01 -13.85 -3.87
CA SER A 316 -0.62 -14.15 -3.51
C SER A 316 0.29 -14.19 -4.74
N ALA A 317 -0.23 -14.65 -5.88
CA ALA A 317 0.48 -14.61 -7.17
C ALA A 317 0.65 -13.17 -7.71
N HIS A 318 -0.24 -12.26 -7.30
CA HIS A 318 -0.29 -10.87 -7.74
C HIS A 318 -0.03 -9.92 -6.56
N PRO A 319 1.24 -9.61 -6.24
CA PRO A 319 1.56 -8.79 -5.07
C PRO A 319 1.01 -7.36 -5.17
N PRO A 320 0.80 -6.68 -4.03
CA PRO A 320 0.39 -5.28 -3.99
C PRO A 320 1.36 -4.34 -4.72
N THR A 321 0.80 -3.30 -5.34
CA THR A 321 1.56 -2.27 -6.09
C THR A 321 2.11 -1.17 -5.18
N VAL A 322 2.96 -0.29 -5.72
CA VAL A 322 3.46 0.92 -5.03
C VAL A 322 2.30 1.76 -4.49
N ALA A 323 1.22 1.94 -5.27
CA ALA A 323 0.04 2.69 -4.83
C ALA A 323 -0.64 2.07 -3.60
N HIS A 324 -0.69 0.75 -3.48
CA HIS A 324 -1.23 0.10 -2.29
C HIS A 324 -0.41 0.46 -1.05
N TYR A 325 0.93 0.36 -1.15
CA TYR A 325 1.81 0.69 -0.03
C TYR A 325 1.78 2.16 0.37
N LEU A 326 1.68 3.08 -0.60
CA LEU A 326 1.53 4.51 -0.34
C LEU A 326 0.21 4.80 0.40
N LEU A 327 -0.91 4.27 -0.09
CA LEU A 327 -2.23 4.50 0.50
C LEU A 327 -2.41 3.81 1.86
N MET A 328 -2.03 2.54 1.98
CA MET A 328 -2.14 1.80 3.24
C MET A 328 -1.07 2.25 4.26
N GLY A 329 -0.05 2.96 3.80
CA GLY A 329 0.96 3.63 4.62
C GLY A 329 0.41 4.83 5.38
N LEU A 330 -0.65 5.47 4.88
CA LEU A 330 -1.29 6.65 5.47
C LEU A 330 -1.87 6.35 6.88
N PRO A 331 -2.02 7.37 7.75
CA PRO A 331 -2.55 7.25 9.11
C PRO A 331 -4.07 7.01 9.19
N LEU A 332 -4.60 6.16 8.31
CA LEU A 332 -6.02 5.80 8.21
C LEU A 332 -6.34 4.58 9.06
N ARG A 333 -7.50 4.58 9.74
CA ARG A 333 -7.97 3.41 10.51
C ARG A 333 -8.99 2.55 9.75
N ILE A 334 -9.84 3.19 8.95
CA ILE A 334 -10.95 2.52 8.28
C ILE A 334 -10.72 2.59 6.77
N PHE A 335 -10.65 1.40 6.18
CA PHE A 335 -10.56 1.17 4.74
C PHE A 335 -11.87 0.54 4.32
N VAL A 336 -12.62 1.19 3.44
CA VAL A 336 -13.85 0.66 2.86
C VAL A 336 -13.55 0.22 1.43
N THR A 337 -14.07 -0.92 1.00
CA THR A 337 -13.87 -1.37 -0.38
C THR A 337 -15.05 -2.21 -0.88
N THR A 338 -15.23 -2.17 -2.20
CA THR A 338 -16.12 -3.04 -2.96
C THR A 338 -15.38 -4.22 -3.62
N ASN A 339 -14.07 -4.35 -3.38
CA ASN A 339 -13.24 -5.37 -4.00
C ASN A 339 -13.26 -6.67 -3.20
N TYR A 340 -13.27 -7.81 -3.91
CA TYR A 340 -13.27 -9.14 -3.30
C TYR A 340 -11.87 -9.61 -2.86
N ASP A 341 -10.82 -9.07 -3.48
CA ASP A 341 -9.42 -9.49 -3.34
C ASP A 341 -8.81 -9.25 -1.94
N HIS A 342 -7.57 -9.71 -1.75
CA HIS A 342 -6.81 -9.59 -0.50
C HIS A 342 -5.68 -8.54 -0.53
N LEU A 343 -5.62 -7.66 -1.53
CA LEU A 343 -4.46 -6.78 -1.72
C LEU A 343 -4.31 -5.78 -0.56
N ILE A 344 -5.41 -5.23 -0.07
CA ILE A 344 -5.43 -4.31 1.09
C ILE A 344 -4.86 -5.04 2.31
N GLU A 345 -5.38 -6.24 2.59
CA GLU A 345 -4.97 -7.09 3.70
C GLU A 345 -3.49 -7.47 3.63
N HIS A 346 -3.04 -7.94 2.47
CA HIS A 346 -1.64 -8.31 2.22
C HIS A 346 -0.70 -7.12 2.40
N THR A 347 -1.15 -5.93 1.99
CA THR A 347 -0.37 -4.68 2.17
C THR A 347 -0.27 -4.30 3.64
N LEU A 348 -1.38 -4.33 4.39
CA LEU A 348 -1.38 -4.05 5.83
C LEU A 348 -0.49 -5.04 6.60
N ASP A 349 -0.51 -6.33 6.22
CA ASP A 349 0.38 -7.35 6.78
C ASP A 349 1.85 -7.02 6.47
N GLY A 350 2.16 -6.60 5.24
CA GLY A 350 3.49 -6.15 4.81
C GLY A 350 3.96 -4.87 5.52
N LEU A 351 3.02 -4.00 5.92
CA LEU A 351 3.28 -2.82 6.74
C LEU A 351 3.38 -3.13 8.24
N SER A 352 3.23 -4.41 8.64
CA SER A 352 3.09 -4.84 10.04
C SER A 352 2.00 -4.08 10.81
N ARG A 353 0.92 -3.71 10.13
CA ARG A 353 -0.27 -3.09 10.75
C ARG A 353 -1.28 -4.17 11.10
N SER A 354 -1.65 -4.25 12.37
CA SER A 354 -2.76 -5.11 12.80
C SER A 354 -4.03 -4.70 12.05
N ARG A 355 -4.71 -5.69 11.48
CA ARG A 355 -5.94 -5.50 10.72
C ARG A 355 -7.04 -6.48 11.12
N GLN A 356 -8.26 -6.11 10.82
CA GLN A 356 -9.44 -6.97 10.87
C GLN A 356 -10.28 -6.74 9.62
N VAL A 357 -10.91 -7.81 9.14
CA VAL A 357 -11.77 -7.78 7.96
C VAL A 357 -13.23 -7.82 8.43
N ILE A 358 -14.02 -6.88 7.95
CA ILE A 358 -15.44 -6.71 8.27
C ILE A 358 -16.23 -7.06 7.02
N VAL A 359 -16.75 -8.29 6.98
CA VAL A 359 -17.53 -8.80 5.84
C VAL A 359 -19.01 -8.86 6.21
N ARG A 360 -19.32 -9.46 7.36
CA ARG A 360 -20.70 -9.69 7.83
C ARG A 360 -21.19 -8.56 8.71
N ASP A 361 -22.50 -8.41 8.79
CA ASP A 361 -23.16 -7.39 9.61
C ASP A 361 -22.78 -7.52 11.10
N LYS A 362 -22.68 -8.75 11.61
CA LYS A 362 -22.24 -9.05 12.98
C LYS A 362 -20.79 -8.69 13.29
N ASP A 363 -19.96 -8.48 12.27
CA ASP A 363 -18.56 -8.08 12.43
C ASP A 363 -18.43 -6.56 12.59
N VAL A 364 -19.42 -5.76 12.19
CA VAL A 364 -19.39 -4.29 12.25
C VAL A 364 -19.00 -3.73 13.62
N PRO A 365 -19.45 -4.25 14.77
CA PRO A 365 -19.03 -3.77 16.09
C PRO A 365 -17.51 -3.79 16.32
N LYS A 366 -16.78 -4.67 15.62
CA LYS A 366 -15.31 -4.74 15.71
C LYS A 366 -14.65 -3.42 15.28
N THR A 367 -15.29 -2.64 14.40
CA THR A 367 -14.80 -1.30 13.99
C THR A 367 -14.64 -0.31 15.14
N GLY A 368 -15.15 -0.62 16.34
CA GLY A 368 -14.90 0.15 17.56
C GLY A 368 -13.48 0.02 18.12
N ASP A 369 -12.67 -0.96 17.69
CA ASP A 369 -11.27 -1.06 18.12
C ASP A 369 -10.42 0.01 17.42
N PHE A 370 -9.86 0.94 18.20
CA PHE A 370 -9.04 2.03 17.68
C PHE A 370 -7.59 1.64 17.39
N ASN A 371 -7.14 0.48 17.86
CA ASN A 371 -5.75 0.01 17.70
C ASN A 371 -5.54 -0.88 16.46
N VAL A 372 -6.63 -1.24 15.77
CA VAL A 372 -6.63 -2.17 14.65
C VAL A 372 -7.24 -1.51 13.41
N ALA A 373 -6.57 -1.65 12.27
CA ALA A 373 -7.10 -1.20 10.99
C ALA A 373 -8.32 -2.06 10.60
N SER A 374 -9.43 -1.42 10.26
CA SER A 374 -10.65 -2.10 9.82
C SER A 374 -10.76 -2.05 8.30
N VAL A 375 -10.80 -3.21 7.66
CA VAL A 375 -11.06 -3.36 6.22
C VAL A 375 -12.51 -3.80 6.04
N VAL A 376 -13.37 -2.90 5.61
CA VAL A 376 -14.82 -3.13 5.44
C VAL A 376 -15.10 -3.51 4.00
N LYS A 377 -15.48 -4.77 3.78
CA LYS A 377 -15.75 -5.37 2.48
C LYS A 377 -17.25 -5.30 2.21
N PHE A 378 -17.70 -4.31 1.44
CA PHE A 378 -19.12 -4.11 1.18
C PHE A 378 -19.69 -5.25 0.35
N HIS A 379 -19.02 -5.63 -0.72
CA HIS A 379 -19.50 -6.64 -1.66
C HIS A 379 -19.14 -8.08 -1.29
N GLY A 380 -18.57 -8.30 -0.10
CA GLY A 380 -18.11 -9.62 0.33
C GLY A 380 -16.61 -9.83 0.08
N HIS A 381 -16.14 -11.06 0.33
CA HIS A 381 -14.72 -11.38 0.36
C HIS A 381 -14.44 -12.76 -0.23
N ALA A 382 -13.44 -12.86 -1.10
CA ALA A 382 -13.14 -14.09 -1.84
C ALA A 382 -12.60 -15.25 -0.98
N ALA A 383 -12.25 -15.05 0.30
CA ALA A 383 -11.78 -16.13 1.18
C ALA A 383 -12.86 -16.81 2.05
N GLU A 384 -14.07 -16.25 2.18
CA GLU A 384 -15.05 -16.73 3.17
C GLU A 384 -16.34 -17.31 2.56
N SER A 385 -16.37 -17.57 1.25
CA SER A 385 -17.61 -17.98 0.55
C SER A 385 -17.77 -19.49 0.34
N GLU A 386 -17.31 -20.34 1.27
CA GLU A 386 -17.72 -21.76 1.31
C GLU A 386 -19.08 -21.99 2.01
N GLY A 387 -19.63 -20.99 2.70
CA GLY A 387 -20.96 -21.06 3.32
C GLY A 387 -22.03 -20.43 2.41
N THR A 388 -23.00 -21.23 1.95
CA THR A 388 -24.16 -20.79 1.14
C THR A 388 -25.30 -20.18 1.96
N ASP A 389 -25.11 -19.98 3.27
CA ASP A 389 -26.15 -19.45 4.15
C ASP A 389 -26.13 -17.93 4.21
N ALA A 390 -27.28 -17.33 4.46
CA ALA A 390 -27.46 -15.88 4.71
C ALA A 390 -26.55 -15.31 5.83
N GLU A 391 -25.83 -16.16 6.57
CA GLU A 391 -24.87 -15.80 7.61
C GLU A 391 -23.41 -15.61 7.14
N SER A 392 -23.06 -15.96 5.89
CA SER A 392 -21.69 -15.84 5.35
C SER A 392 -21.33 -14.45 4.82
N GLY A 393 -22.24 -13.47 4.93
CA GLY A 393 -21.99 -12.09 4.53
C GLY A 393 -22.21 -11.80 3.05
N GLY A 394 -22.39 -12.85 2.23
CA GLY A 394 -22.84 -12.82 0.83
C GLY A 394 -21.90 -12.08 -0.12
N ILE A 395 -21.64 -12.67 -1.29
CA ILE A 395 -21.08 -11.90 -2.41
C ILE A 395 -22.20 -11.01 -2.97
N VAL A 396 -21.91 -9.74 -3.19
CA VAL A 396 -22.79 -8.81 -3.93
C VAL A 396 -22.29 -8.76 -5.36
N LEU A 397 -23.08 -9.27 -6.31
CA LEU A 397 -22.73 -9.26 -7.72
C LEU A 397 -23.93 -8.97 -8.62
N THR A 398 -25.10 -9.56 -8.33
CA THR A 398 -26.28 -9.45 -9.19
C THR A 398 -27.09 -8.19 -8.93
N ARG A 399 -27.96 -7.80 -9.88
CA ARG A 399 -28.86 -6.64 -9.71
C ARG A 399 -29.70 -6.80 -8.43
N SER A 400 -30.18 -8.01 -8.17
CA SER A 400 -30.96 -8.35 -7.00
C SER A 400 -30.17 -8.26 -5.68
N ASP A 401 -28.86 -8.49 -5.70
CA ASP A 401 -28.00 -8.31 -4.52
C ASP A 401 -27.79 -6.84 -4.19
N TYR A 402 -27.47 -6.00 -5.18
CA TYR A 402 -27.30 -4.56 -4.99
C TYR A 402 -28.56 -3.92 -4.41
N ARG A 403 -29.75 -4.25 -4.96
CA ARG A 403 -31.02 -3.70 -4.48
C ARG A 403 -31.32 -4.04 -3.03
N ARG A 404 -30.95 -5.25 -2.58
CA ARG A 404 -31.24 -5.75 -1.23
C ARG A 404 -30.07 -5.54 -0.27
N PHE A 405 -28.97 -4.92 -0.70
CA PHE A 405 -27.72 -4.86 0.07
C PHE A 405 -27.90 -4.23 1.45
N PHE A 406 -28.42 -3.01 1.51
CA PHE A 406 -28.61 -2.28 2.77
C PHE A 406 -29.72 -2.87 3.65
N GLU A 407 -30.70 -3.56 3.04
CA GLU A 407 -31.73 -4.31 3.77
C GLU A 407 -31.15 -5.58 4.43
N ARG A 408 -30.25 -6.28 3.72
CA ARG A 408 -29.56 -7.49 4.20
C ARG A 408 -28.43 -7.17 5.18
N SER A 409 -27.83 -5.99 5.09
CA SER A 409 -26.69 -5.56 5.91
C SER A 409 -26.95 -4.21 6.61
N PRO A 410 -27.90 -4.14 7.56
CA PRO A 410 -28.30 -2.90 8.20
C PRO A 410 -27.20 -2.27 9.07
N ALA A 411 -26.33 -3.05 9.72
CA ALA A 411 -25.20 -2.49 10.48
C ALA A 411 -24.12 -1.93 9.54
N LYS A 412 -23.85 -2.54 8.38
CA LYS A 412 -22.96 -1.93 7.36
C LYS A 412 -23.56 -0.63 6.80
N ALA A 413 -24.88 -0.60 6.58
CA ALA A 413 -25.59 0.62 6.20
C ALA A 413 -25.44 1.73 7.25
N ALA A 414 -25.66 1.39 8.52
CA ALA A 414 -25.52 2.32 9.64
C ALA A 414 -24.07 2.81 9.81
N LEU A 415 -23.09 1.92 9.65
CA LEU A 415 -21.67 2.29 9.64
C LEU A 415 -21.38 3.28 8.52
N LEU A 416 -21.76 2.99 7.27
CA LEU A 416 -21.52 3.89 6.13
C LEU A 416 -22.10 5.29 6.37
N ARG A 417 -23.36 5.35 6.83
CA ARG A 417 -24.05 6.59 7.20
C ARG A 417 -23.29 7.35 8.30
N GLY A 418 -22.88 6.64 9.35
CA GLY A 418 -22.11 7.23 10.45
C GLY A 418 -20.74 7.75 10.03
N LEU A 419 -20.07 7.05 9.10
CA LEU A 419 -18.81 7.51 8.52
C LEU A 419 -19.03 8.77 7.69
N LEU A 420 -20.01 8.78 6.77
CA LEU A 420 -20.32 9.92 5.89
C LEU A 420 -20.66 11.20 6.68
N LEU A 421 -21.28 11.07 7.85
CA LEU A 421 -21.60 12.21 8.71
C LEU A 421 -20.39 12.80 9.44
N ASN A 422 -19.37 11.99 9.75
CA ASN A 422 -18.31 12.35 10.70
C ASN A 422 -16.90 12.38 10.10
N HIS A 423 -16.70 11.90 8.87
CA HIS A 423 -15.39 11.76 8.24
C HIS A 423 -15.38 12.37 6.84
N HIS A 424 -14.17 12.74 6.39
CA HIS A 424 -13.89 12.99 4.99
C HIS A 424 -13.78 11.64 4.28
N PHE A 425 -14.38 11.53 3.10
CA PHE A 425 -14.22 10.34 2.27
C PHE A 425 -13.17 10.61 1.23
N PHE A 426 -12.28 9.65 1.03
CA PHE A 426 -11.29 9.69 -0.02
C PHE A 426 -11.48 8.47 -0.92
N PHE A 427 -12.02 8.68 -2.12
CA PHE A 427 -12.34 7.64 -3.10
C PHE A 427 -11.16 7.44 -4.07
N VAL A 428 -10.72 6.19 -4.23
CA VAL A 428 -9.64 5.82 -5.15
C VAL A 428 -10.02 4.56 -5.93
N GLY A 429 -9.70 4.53 -7.23
CA GLY A 429 -9.95 3.36 -8.07
C GLY A 429 -11.41 3.19 -8.50
N TYR A 430 -12.20 4.27 -8.41
CA TYR A 430 -13.50 4.38 -9.06
C TYR A 430 -13.34 5.17 -10.34
N SER A 431 -14.01 4.71 -11.39
CA SER A 431 -14.20 5.54 -12.56
C SER A 431 -15.39 6.46 -12.32
N LEU A 432 -15.22 7.78 -12.55
CA LEU A 432 -16.33 8.76 -12.40
C LEU A 432 -17.36 8.62 -13.52
N GLU A 433 -17.02 7.92 -14.59
CA GLU A 433 -17.94 7.58 -15.68
C GLU A 433 -18.65 6.25 -15.44
N ASP A 434 -18.10 5.41 -14.57
CA ASP A 434 -18.62 4.09 -14.29
C ASP A 434 -19.88 4.14 -13.42
N THR A 435 -20.85 3.39 -13.89
CA THR A 435 -22.17 3.20 -13.28
C THR A 435 -22.08 2.42 -11.96
N ASP A 436 -20.98 1.69 -11.72
CA ASP A 436 -20.59 1.13 -10.41
C ASP A 436 -20.57 2.21 -9.33
N PHE A 437 -19.95 3.37 -9.64
CA PHE A 437 -20.01 4.53 -8.77
C PHE A 437 -21.45 4.99 -8.63
N ARG A 438 -22.23 5.13 -9.73
CA ARG A 438 -23.62 5.65 -9.75
C ARG A 438 -24.62 4.91 -8.85
N HIS A 439 -24.56 3.58 -8.72
CA HIS A 439 -25.50 2.84 -7.86
C HIS A 439 -25.15 2.91 -6.37
N LEU A 440 -23.87 2.86 -6.03
CA LEU A 440 -23.41 3.15 -4.66
C LEU A 440 -23.64 4.65 -4.34
N HIS A 441 -23.58 5.50 -5.36
CA HIS A 441 -23.74 6.94 -5.35
C HIS A 441 -25.17 7.43 -5.13
N ASP A 442 -26.25 6.81 -5.62
CA ASP A 442 -27.57 7.42 -5.34
C ASP A 442 -27.87 7.53 -3.83
N GLU A 443 -27.41 6.55 -3.04
CA GLU A 443 -27.47 6.62 -1.58
C GLU A 443 -26.29 7.42 -0.99
N VAL A 444 -25.05 7.18 -1.44
CA VAL A 444 -23.85 7.87 -0.89
C VAL A 444 -23.79 9.34 -1.30
N VAL A 445 -24.01 9.69 -2.57
CA VAL A 445 -24.13 11.07 -3.05
C VAL A 445 -25.39 11.77 -2.56
N GLY A 446 -26.51 11.05 -2.40
CA GLY A 446 -27.65 11.58 -1.65
C GLY A 446 -27.23 12.11 -0.28
N MET A 447 -26.41 11.33 0.44
CA MET A 447 -25.86 11.71 1.75
C MET A 447 -24.71 12.74 1.67
N LEU A 448 -23.83 12.68 0.67
CA LEU A 448 -22.74 13.64 0.48
C LEU A 448 -23.25 15.03 0.10
N ARG A 449 -24.38 15.12 -0.63
CA ARG A 449 -25.00 16.39 -0.99
C ARG A 449 -25.41 17.21 0.24
N ASP A 450 -25.86 16.53 1.29
CA ASP A 450 -26.24 17.12 2.57
C ASP A 450 -25.08 17.13 3.58
N ALA A 451 -23.94 16.52 3.24
CA ALA A 451 -22.78 16.45 4.11
C ALA A 451 -22.09 17.82 4.21
N LYS A 452 -21.62 18.14 5.42
CA LYS A 452 -20.89 19.39 5.68
C LYS A 452 -19.39 19.30 5.36
N ARG A 453 -18.87 18.08 5.19
CA ARG A 453 -17.45 17.81 4.94
C ARG A 453 -17.27 17.42 3.48
N PRO A 454 -16.29 17.97 2.77
CA PRO A 454 -16.00 17.54 1.42
C PRO A 454 -15.45 16.12 1.41
N ALA A 455 -15.85 15.36 0.41
CA ALA A 455 -15.20 14.13 -0.01
C ALA A 455 -14.27 14.42 -1.19
N PHE A 456 -13.26 13.59 -1.37
CA PHE A 456 -12.26 13.69 -2.43
C PHE A 456 -12.32 12.42 -3.30
N ALA A 457 -12.22 12.53 -4.61
CA ALA A 457 -12.22 11.37 -5.51
C ALA A 457 -11.15 11.48 -6.59
N ILE A 458 -10.35 10.44 -6.75
CA ILE A 458 -9.42 10.34 -7.87
C ILE A 458 -10.12 9.75 -9.08
N SER A 459 -9.94 10.39 -10.24
CA SER A 459 -10.35 9.85 -11.53
C SER A 459 -9.22 9.89 -12.54
N LEU A 460 -9.09 8.78 -13.27
CA LEU A 460 -8.12 8.58 -14.35
C LEU A 460 -8.79 8.57 -15.74
N ASP A 461 -10.12 8.75 -15.79
CA ASP A 461 -10.95 8.49 -16.98
C ASP A 461 -10.88 9.61 -18.01
N LYS A 462 -10.58 10.84 -17.57
CA LYS A 462 -10.74 12.04 -18.40
C LYS A 462 -9.41 12.71 -18.73
N PRO A 463 -9.09 12.91 -20.03
CA PRO A 463 -7.99 13.78 -20.43
C PRO A 463 -8.32 15.27 -20.21
N ALA A 464 -7.29 16.11 -20.23
CA ALA A 464 -7.38 17.56 -20.02
C ALA A 464 -8.50 18.22 -20.85
N GLY A 465 -9.39 18.97 -20.19
CA GLY A 465 -10.45 19.77 -20.83
C GLY A 465 -11.85 19.13 -20.91
N ALA A 466 -12.04 17.89 -20.45
CA ALA A 466 -13.37 17.27 -20.41
C ALA A 466 -14.22 17.79 -19.23
N THR A 467 -15.50 18.08 -19.46
CA THR A 467 -16.43 18.50 -18.41
C THR A 467 -16.65 17.35 -17.41
N ILE A 468 -16.25 17.56 -16.16
CA ILE A 468 -16.51 16.62 -15.07
C ILE A 468 -17.95 16.87 -14.57
N PRO A 469 -18.77 15.83 -14.34
CA PRO A 469 -20.04 16.00 -13.66
C PRO A 469 -19.79 16.64 -12.30
N HIS A 470 -20.35 17.83 -12.07
CA HIS A 470 -20.29 18.46 -10.75
C HIS A 470 -21.15 17.64 -9.79
N LEU A 471 -20.50 16.96 -8.84
CA LEU A 471 -21.16 16.25 -7.75
C LEU A 471 -21.02 17.09 -6.47
N PRO A 472 -22.11 17.72 -5.98
CA PRO A 472 -22.05 18.53 -4.77
C PRO A 472 -21.47 17.74 -3.59
N GLY A 473 -20.45 18.30 -2.93
CA GLY A 473 -19.77 17.66 -1.80
C GLY A 473 -18.64 16.70 -2.19
N LEU A 474 -18.37 16.48 -3.48
CA LEU A 474 -17.27 15.65 -3.97
C LEU A 474 -16.29 16.48 -4.81
N GLN A 475 -15.06 16.57 -4.34
CA GLN A 475 -13.94 17.25 -5.01
C GLN A 475 -13.15 16.23 -5.86
N PRO A 476 -13.14 16.35 -7.20
CA PRO A 476 -12.36 15.48 -8.05
C PRO A 476 -10.88 15.89 -8.08
N ILE A 477 -9.99 14.93 -7.86
CA ILE A 477 -8.54 15.06 -8.04
C ILE A 477 -8.18 14.41 -9.38
N LEU A 478 -7.80 15.24 -10.34
CA LEU A 478 -7.49 14.83 -11.71
C LEU A 478 -6.03 15.08 -12.05
N PHE A 479 -5.46 14.17 -12.84
CA PHE A 479 -4.06 14.21 -13.25
C PHE A 479 -3.92 14.56 -14.73
N GLU A 480 -2.94 15.41 -15.06
CA GLU A 480 -2.56 15.67 -16.45
C GLU A 480 -1.91 14.44 -17.11
N GLY A 481 -2.09 14.29 -18.43
CA GLY A 481 -1.45 13.23 -19.20
C GLY A 481 -2.27 12.75 -20.39
N GLU A 482 -1.63 12.63 -21.55
CA GLU A 482 -2.25 12.14 -22.78
C GLU A 482 -2.65 10.65 -22.67
N SER A 483 -1.78 9.83 -22.09
CA SER A 483 -2.03 8.39 -21.90
C SER A 483 -2.55 8.07 -20.48
N PHE A 484 -3.26 6.94 -20.37
CA PHE A 484 -3.73 6.42 -19.08
C PHE A 484 -2.55 6.10 -18.15
N GLU A 485 -1.47 5.52 -18.69
CA GLU A 485 -0.26 5.17 -17.96
C GLU A 485 0.42 6.41 -17.38
N THR A 486 0.43 7.53 -18.11
CA THR A 486 0.96 8.80 -17.62
C THR A 486 0.14 9.30 -16.43
N ARG A 487 -1.19 9.28 -16.52
CA ARG A 487 -2.07 9.69 -15.41
C ARG A 487 -1.93 8.78 -14.19
N VAL A 488 -1.76 7.47 -14.39
CA VAL A 488 -1.47 6.52 -13.30
C VAL A 488 -0.15 6.85 -12.61
N HIS A 489 0.87 7.22 -13.38
CA HIS A 489 2.17 7.59 -12.83
C HIS A 489 2.12 8.90 -12.04
N GLU A 490 1.44 9.94 -12.55
CA GLU A 490 1.23 11.19 -11.81
C GLU A 490 0.38 10.95 -10.54
N MET A 491 -0.60 10.04 -10.58
CA MET A 491 -1.32 9.60 -9.38
C MET A 491 -0.38 8.98 -8.34
N TRP A 492 0.59 8.15 -8.76
CA TRP A 492 1.57 7.57 -7.82
C TRP A 492 2.46 8.64 -7.20
N ARG A 493 2.92 9.61 -8.00
CA ARG A 493 3.70 10.75 -7.51
C ARG A 493 2.90 11.58 -6.50
N TRP A 494 1.60 11.74 -6.73
CA TRP A 494 0.72 12.45 -5.81
C TRP A 494 0.46 11.67 -4.52
N PHE A 495 0.28 10.34 -4.59
CA PHE A 495 0.23 9.50 -3.38
C PHE A 495 1.52 9.55 -2.58
N ASP A 496 2.67 9.58 -3.25
CA ASP A 496 3.96 9.69 -2.60
C ASP A 496 4.14 11.07 -1.94
N HIS A 497 3.69 12.13 -2.59
CA HIS A 497 3.65 13.46 -1.99
C HIS A 497 2.71 13.53 -0.78
N LEU A 498 1.48 13.01 -0.90
CA LEU A 498 0.51 12.93 0.19
C LEU A 498 1.05 12.10 1.37
N SER A 499 1.73 10.99 1.07
CA SER A 499 2.42 10.16 2.06
C SER A 499 3.54 10.95 2.74
N GLU A 500 4.38 11.67 1.98
CA GLU A 500 5.41 12.56 2.55
C GLU A 500 4.79 13.68 3.40
N ALA A 501 3.67 14.27 3.00
CA ALA A 501 3.00 15.33 3.77
C ALA A 501 2.38 14.79 5.07
N ALA A 502 1.70 13.65 5.01
CA ALA A 502 1.04 13.01 6.15
C ALA A 502 2.03 12.31 7.11
N VAL A 503 3.14 11.76 6.59
CA VAL A 503 4.13 11.00 7.38
C VAL A 503 5.36 11.85 7.75
N GLY A 504 5.71 12.82 6.91
CA GLY A 504 7.01 13.50 6.86
C GLY A 504 7.13 14.86 7.54
N SER A 505 6.09 15.43 8.17
CA SER A 505 6.23 16.69 8.94
C SER A 505 5.70 16.56 10.38
N PRO A 506 6.39 17.04 11.44
CA PRO A 506 7.80 17.43 11.63
C PRO A 506 8.47 16.46 12.63
N LEU A 507 8.86 15.28 12.16
CA LEU A 507 9.18 14.14 13.03
C LEU A 507 10.66 13.70 12.93
N THR A 508 11.50 14.62 12.47
CA THR A 508 12.98 14.54 12.43
C THR A 508 13.64 15.66 13.23
N PHE A 509 12.86 16.36 14.06
CA PHE A 509 13.37 17.43 14.93
C PHE A 509 14.56 16.95 15.75
N LEU A 510 14.49 15.72 16.30
CA LEU A 510 15.52 15.11 17.14
C LEU A 510 16.57 14.30 16.37
N THR A 511 16.44 14.18 15.05
CA THR A 511 17.44 13.48 14.20
C THR A 511 18.41 14.44 13.51
N LYS A 512 18.09 15.74 13.37
CA LYS A 512 18.98 16.72 12.74
C LYS A 512 19.94 17.33 13.76
N GLN A 513 21.22 17.44 13.40
CA GLN A 513 22.16 18.35 14.08
C GLN A 513 22.04 19.79 13.60
N GLU A 514 21.40 20.05 12.45
CA GLU A 514 21.21 21.41 11.93
C GLU A 514 19.71 21.74 11.81
N THR A 515 19.30 22.74 12.60
CA THR A 515 17.97 23.35 12.56
C THR A 515 17.74 24.05 11.21
N PRO A 516 16.51 24.01 10.64
CA PRO A 516 16.18 24.78 9.45
C PRO A 516 16.48 26.27 9.69
N ARG A 517 17.24 26.89 8.77
CA ARG A 517 17.75 28.27 8.88
C ARG A 517 16.67 29.36 9.04
N SER A 518 15.38 29.02 8.98
CA SER A 518 14.24 29.95 9.00
C SER A 518 13.57 30.13 10.36
N LEU A 519 13.90 29.34 11.39
CA LEU A 519 13.30 29.47 12.73
C LEU A 519 14.38 29.76 13.78
N PRO A 520 14.45 31.00 14.33
CA PRO A 520 15.48 31.33 15.30
C PRO A 520 15.28 30.57 16.64
N ASN A 521 16.33 29.88 17.07
CA ASN A 521 16.58 29.36 18.42
C ASN A 521 15.76 28.14 18.90
N LEU A 522 15.59 27.11 18.04
CA LEU A 522 15.05 25.81 18.45
C LEU A 522 16.09 24.84 19.05
N ASP A 523 17.38 25.21 19.06
CA ASP A 523 18.47 24.35 19.57
C ASP A 523 18.34 24.06 21.08
N ALA A 524 17.80 25.02 21.84
CA ALA A 524 17.50 24.85 23.26
C ALA A 524 16.40 23.79 23.45
N LEU A 525 15.29 23.90 22.70
CA LEU A 525 14.19 22.93 22.71
C LEU A 525 14.66 21.55 22.26
N HIS A 526 15.50 21.48 21.23
CA HIS A 526 16.11 20.24 20.75
C HIS A 526 16.92 19.55 21.85
N THR A 527 17.80 20.31 22.50
CA THR A 527 18.64 19.83 23.60
C THR A 527 17.80 19.34 24.78
N GLU A 528 16.75 20.09 25.15
CA GLU A 528 15.83 19.74 26.23
C GLU A 528 15.06 18.45 25.92
N LEU A 529 14.48 18.31 24.73
CA LEU A 529 13.74 17.10 24.36
C LEU A 529 14.65 15.86 24.28
N LEU A 530 15.89 15.99 23.79
CA LEU A 530 16.88 14.92 23.89
C LEU A 530 17.19 14.54 25.34
N ALA A 531 17.28 15.53 26.24
CA ALA A 531 17.51 15.30 27.66
C ALA A 531 16.30 14.64 28.34
N VAL A 532 15.07 15.01 27.97
CA VAL A 532 13.83 14.37 28.43
C VAL A 532 13.84 12.89 28.04
N GLY A 533 14.14 12.57 26.77
CA GLY A 533 14.23 11.18 26.31
C GLY A 533 15.26 10.36 27.08
N ARG A 534 16.48 10.90 27.28
CA ARG A 534 17.52 10.22 28.07
C ARG A 534 17.12 9.98 29.53
N ARG A 535 16.46 10.95 30.17
CA ARG A 535 15.99 10.82 31.56
C ARG A 535 14.86 9.79 31.66
N ALA A 536 13.87 9.87 30.77
CA ALA A 536 12.78 8.90 30.71
C ALA A 536 13.32 7.47 30.49
N GLU A 537 14.31 7.31 29.61
CA GLU A 537 14.96 6.02 29.37
C GLU A 537 15.72 5.50 30.61
N SER A 538 16.45 6.36 31.32
CA SER A 538 17.14 5.99 32.57
C SER A 538 16.16 5.60 33.67
N LEU A 539 15.04 6.32 33.82
CA LEU A 539 13.98 5.96 34.76
C LEU A 539 13.40 4.56 34.46
N LEU A 540 13.22 4.23 33.19
CA LEU A 540 12.73 2.90 32.78
C LEU A 540 13.74 1.77 33.05
N ARG A 541 15.04 2.08 32.93
CA ARG A 541 16.14 1.13 33.11
C ARG A 541 16.46 0.86 34.57
N ASP A 542 16.56 1.93 35.35
CA ASP A 542 17.15 1.91 36.69
C ASP A 542 16.08 2.08 37.81
N GLY A 543 14.86 2.49 37.44
CA GLY A 543 13.78 2.81 38.39
C GLY A 543 12.78 1.67 38.60
N ALA A 544 12.26 1.57 39.82
CA ALA A 544 11.03 0.84 40.12
C ALA A 544 9.83 1.76 39.86
N LEU A 545 9.34 1.77 38.61
CA LEU A 545 8.21 2.60 38.21
C LEU A 545 6.88 1.93 38.53
N SER A 546 5.94 2.71 39.06
CA SER A 546 4.54 2.32 39.21
C SER A 546 3.82 2.31 37.86
N THR A 547 2.68 1.61 37.78
CA THR A 547 1.85 1.56 36.57
C THR A 547 1.39 2.95 36.11
N SER A 548 1.11 3.86 37.04
CA SER A 548 0.72 5.25 36.72
C SER A 548 1.86 6.05 36.08
N GLU A 549 3.10 5.80 36.49
CA GLU A 549 4.28 6.43 35.89
C GLU A 549 4.55 5.86 34.50
N ILE A 550 4.34 4.56 34.29
CA ILE A 550 4.41 3.95 32.97
C ILE A 550 3.35 4.52 32.01
N ALA A 551 2.11 4.69 32.49
CA ALA A 551 1.04 5.33 31.72
C ALA A 551 1.37 6.78 31.32
N THR A 552 2.18 7.48 32.14
CA THR A 552 2.65 8.84 31.85
C THR A 552 3.79 8.85 30.85
N LEU A 553 4.68 7.86 30.91
CA LEU A 553 5.81 7.74 29.99
C LEU A 553 5.41 7.28 28.59
N GLU A 554 4.32 6.50 28.45
CA GLU A 554 3.80 6.02 27.16
C GLU A 554 3.66 7.15 26.12
N PRO A 555 2.84 8.21 26.36
CA PRO A 555 2.66 9.28 25.39
C PRO A 555 3.92 10.13 25.20
N ILE A 556 4.81 10.22 26.20
CA ILE A 556 6.08 10.94 26.07
C ILE A 556 6.99 10.23 25.07
N PHE A 557 7.16 8.92 25.21
CA PHE A 557 7.95 8.14 24.27
C PHE A 557 7.32 8.09 22.88
N GLU A 558 5.99 8.03 22.79
CA GLU A 558 5.29 8.13 21.51
C GLU A 558 5.57 9.48 20.83
N LEU A 559 5.49 10.60 21.58
CA LEU A 559 5.81 11.93 21.08
C LEU A 559 7.28 12.05 20.68
N LEU A 560 8.21 11.55 21.49
CA LEU A 560 9.64 11.60 21.19
C LEU A 560 9.99 10.77 19.96
N GLY A 561 9.44 9.56 19.84
CA GLY A 561 9.62 8.70 18.67
C GLY A 561 8.92 9.25 17.44
N LYS A 562 7.79 9.94 17.61
CA LYS A 562 7.27 10.85 16.61
C LYS A 562 8.36 11.85 16.25
N LEU A 563 8.91 12.65 17.16
CA LEU A 563 9.91 13.71 16.86
C LEU A 563 11.28 13.22 16.36
N GLY A 564 11.45 11.91 16.17
CA GLY A 564 12.67 11.31 15.60
C GLY A 564 13.70 10.89 16.64
N TRP A 565 13.35 10.96 17.93
CA TRP A 565 14.18 10.39 18.98
C TRP A 565 14.25 8.87 18.82
N ASN A 566 15.38 8.28 19.22
CA ASN A 566 15.55 6.83 19.20
C ASN A 566 16.16 6.40 20.55
N PRO A 567 15.63 5.34 21.20
CA PRO A 567 16.21 4.84 22.43
C PRO A 567 17.68 4.47 22.23
N GLY A 568 18.45 4.51 23.32
CA GLY A 568 19.83 4.08 23.33
C GLY A 568 19.98 2.56 23.33
N VAL A 569 20.68 2.05 24.34
CA VAL A 569 21.12 0.63 24.40
C VAL A 569 20.03 -0.22 25.06
N TRP A 570 19.18 -0.85 24.25
CA TRP A 570 18.20 -1.85 24.69
C TRP A 570 18.40 -3.24 24.04
N THR A 571 19.23 -3.35 23.00
CA THR A 571 19.46 -4.60 22.25
C THR A 571 20.14 -5.70 23.06
N GLN A 572 20.81 -5.36 24.17
CA GLN A 572 21.53 -6.34 25.01
C GLN A 572 20.73 -6.87 26.20
N MET A 573 19.66 -6.20 26.64
CA MET A 573 18.96 -6.57 27.89
C MET A 573 17.86 -7.63 27.70
N THR A 574 17.29 -7.74 26.49
CA THR A 574 16.07 -8.54 26.24
C THR A 574 16.20 -9.52 25.07
N GLY A 575 17.33 -9.55 24.35
CA GLY A 575 17.49 -10.35 23.13
C GLY A 575 16.60 -9.90 21.95
N SER A 576 15.95 -8.74 22.08
CA SER A 576 14.94 -8.19 21.16
C SER A 576 15.52 -7.52 19.90
N GLY A 577 14.73 -7.49 18.84
CA GLY A 577 15.09 -7.14 17.47
C GLY A 577 15.10 -5.67 17.10
N GLY A 578 14.67 -4.77 17.96
CA GLY A 578 14.74 -3.32 17.71
C GLY A 578 14.69 -2.54 19.03
N ARG A 579 15.31 -1.36 19.06
CA ARG A 579 15.45 -0.55 20.30
C ARG A 579 14.10 -0.11 20.86
N TRP A 580 13.15 0.21 19.97
CA TRP A 580 11.78 0.57 20.32
C TRP A 580 10.96 -0.62 20.82
N SER A 581 11.02 -1.75 20.12
CA SER A 581 10.30 -2.97 20.53
C SER A 581 10.69 -3.41 21.93
N ALA A 582 11.99 -3.36 22.25
CA ALA A 582 12.55 -3.67 23.56
C ALA A 582 12.02 -2.74 24.67
N LEU A 583 11.97 -1.44 24.38
CA LEU A 583 11.50 -0.42 25.31
C LEU A 583 10.01 -0.63 25.64
N TRP A 584 9.18 -0.83 24.61
CA TRP A 584 7.76 -1.08 24.79
C TRP A 584 7.47 -2.40 25.50
N GLU A 585 8.23 -3.46 25.19
CA GLU A 585 8.13 -4.74 25.89
C GLU A 585 8.47 -4.57 27.38
N ARG A 586 9.55 -3.84 27.72
CA ARG A 586 9.90 -3.54 29.12
C ARG A 586 8.81 -2.75 29.84
N MET A 587 8.24 -1.74 29.20
CA MET A 587 7.12 -0.99 29.77
C MET A 587 5.92 -1.91 30.04
N SER A 588 5.64 -2.86 29.14
CA SER A 588 4.55 -3.83 29.33
C SER A 588 4.78 -4.77 30.51
N GLU A 589 6.04 -5.16 30.79
CA GLU A 589 6.39 -5.97 31.96
C GLU A 589 6.11 -5.20 33.26
N LEU A 590 6.47 -3.92 33.31
CA LEU A 590 6.25 -3.05 34.47
C LEU A 590 4.76 -2.71 34.65
N ALA A 591 3.98 -2.69 33.57
CA ALA A 591 2.54 -2.49 33.57
C ALA A 591 1.72 -3.78 33.74
N ALA A 592 2.33 -4.89 34.19
CA ALA A 592 1.65 -6.19 34.30
C ALA A 592 0.36 -6.17 35.14
N GLY A 593 0.26 -5.23 36.10
CA GLY A 593 -0.92 -5.04 36.95
C GLY A 593 -2.11 -4.33 36.29
N GLU A 594 -1.96 -3.75 35.10
CA GLU A 594 -3.07 -3.16 34.34
C GLU A 594 -3.18 -3.74 32.93
N PRO A 595 -4.08 -4.73 32.73
CA PRO A 595 -4.23 -5.42 31.45
C PRO A 595 -4.43 -4.49 30.22
N PRO A 596 -5.26 -3.42 30.27
CA PRO A 596 -5.47 -2.57 29.10
C PRO A 596 -4.21 -1.79 28.69
N LEU A 597 -3.44 -1.28 29.66
CA LEU A 597 -2.19 -0.58 29.40
C LEU A 597 -1.12 -1.55 28.87
N ARG A 598 -0.99 -2.72 29.52
CA ARG A 598 -0.08 -3.78 29.07
C ARG A 598 -0.34 -4.20 27.63
N GLN A 599 -1.61 -4.39 27.26
CA GLN A 599 -2.00 -4.79 25.90
C GLN A 599 -1.59 -3.74 24.87
N ARG A 600 -1.86 -2.45 25.14
CA ARG A 600 -1.45 -1.34 24.25
C ARG A 600 0.07 -1.28 24.07
N LEU A 601 0.83 -1.41 25.15
CA LEU A 601 2.30 -1.42 25.11
C LEU A 601 2.85 -2.62 24.32
N LEU A 602 2.26 -3.81 24.48
CA LEU A 602 2.62 -4.98 23.68
C LEU A 602 2.29 -4.81 22.19
N GLN A 603 1.18 -4.13 21.85
CA GLN A 603 0.85 -3.79 20.46
C GLN A 603 1.89 -2.82 19.86
N GLN A 604 2.32 -1.80 20.62
CA GLN A 604 3.40 -0.90 20.20
C GLN A 604 4.76 -1.61 20.08
N ALA A 605 5.03 -2.57 20.97
CA ALA A 605 6.21 -3.41 20.88
C ALA A 605 6.20 -4.24 19.60
N LEU A 606 5.03 -4.79 19.24
CA LEU A 606 4.82 -5.60 18.04
C LEU A 606 4.96 -4.77 16.77
N SER A 607 4.39 -3.57 16.71
CA SER A 607 4.49 -2.67 15.55
C SER A 607 5.91 -2.15 15.32
N SER A 608 6.72 -2.12 16.37
CA SER A 608 8.12 -1.68 16.35
C SER A 608 9.10 -2.84 16.25
N CYS A 609 8.60 -4.08 16.13
CA CYS A 609 9.41 -5.30 16.16
C CYS A 609 9.95 -5.65 14.76
N GLU A 610 11.27 -5.79 14.66
CA GLU A 610 11.95 -6.17 13.42
C GLU A 610 12.25 -7.68 13.34
N ARG A 611 12.19 -8.42 14.47
CA ARG A 611 12.54 -9.86 14.56
C ARG A 611 11.31 -10.77 14.62
N LYS A 612 11.24 -11.76 13.72
CA LYS A 612 10.14 -12.76 13.66
C LYS A 612 9.96 -13.55 14.97
N GLU A 613 11.05 -14.01 15.60
CA GLU A 613 10.99 -14.76 16.87
C GLU A 613 10.39 -13.92 18.00
N GLN A 614 10.80 -12.66 18.09
CA GLN A 614 10.23 -11.72 19.04
C GLN A 614 8.79 -11.38 18.68
N LYS A 615 8.44 -11.23 17.39
CA LYS A 615 7.06 -11.04 16.92
C LYS A 615 6.18 -12.20 17.37
N THR A 616 6.61 -13.45 17.20
CA THR A 616 5.90 -14.64 17.66
C THR A 616 5.73 -14.65 19.19
N ARG A 617 6.78 -14.29 19.94
CA ARG A 617 6.72 -14.17 21.40
C ARG A 617 5.76 -13.07 21.85
N LEU A 618 5.80 -11.89 21.24
CA LEU A 618 4.90 -10.76 21.54
C LEU A 618 3.45 -11.11 21.20
N VAL A 619 3.20 -11.82 20.10
CA VAL A 619 1.87 -12.34 19.77
C VAL A 619 1.40 -13.35 20.81
N ALA A 620 2.27 -14.23 21.31
CA ALA A 620 1.93 -15.14 22.40
C ALA A 620 1.62 -14.39 23.70
N LEU A 621 2.39 -13.35 24.03
CA LEU A 621 2.16 -12.48 25.19
C LEU A 621 0.88 -11.65 25.08
N LEU A 622 0.45 -11.29 23.86
CA LEU A 622 -0.82 -10.60 23.62
C LEU A 622 -2.03 -11.53 23.73
N LYS A 623 -1.83 -12.84 23.51
CA LYS A 623 -2.89 -13.85 23.63
C LYS A 623 -3.07 -14.36 25.06
N ALA A 624 -2.03 -14.27 25.88
CA ALA A 624 -2.00 -14.65 27.29
C ALA A 624 -2.45 -13.48 28.17
#